data_AF-A0A7K6N8A5-F1
#
_entry.id   AF-A0A7K6N8A5-F1
#
_cell.length_a   1.000
_cell.length_b   1.000
_cell.length_c   1.000
_cell.angle_alpha   90.00
_cell.angle_beta   90.00
_cell.angle_gamma   90.00
#
_symmetry.space_group_name_H-M   'P 1'
#
loop_
_entity.id
_entity.type
_entity.pdbx_description
1 polymer ?
#
loop_
_entity_poly.entity_id
_entity_poly.type
_entity_poly.pdbx_seq_one_letter_code
_entity_poly.pdbx_strand_id
1 'polypeptide(L)'
;AQKLLGNINWVCSYLGITTEPLSPLFRLLKGDTDLTSPKKLDKDANYTLETVEEAMSNRQVYRVDIELSINLYVPISDMRPTGILAQWSEKWKDSLHIL
;
A
#
# COMPACT_ATOMS: atom_id res chain seq x y z
N ALA A 1 5.45 18.61 5.24
CA ALA A 1 5.36 17.35 6.01
C ALA A 1 3.94 16.80 6.15
N GLN A 2 2.96 17.58 6.64
CA GLN A 2 1.59 17.07 6.91
C GLN A 2 0.88 16.44 5.70
N LYS A 3 0.87 17.12 4.54
CA LYS A 3 0.25 16.57 3.32
C LYS A 3 0.87 15.23 2.89
N LEU A 4 2.20 15.14 2.93
CA LEU A 4 2.93 13.91 2.62
C LEU A 4 2.51 12.77 3.56
N LEU A 5 2.46 13.04 4.86
CA LEU A 5 2.05 12.05 5.86
C LEU A 5 0.59 11.64 5.75
N GLY A 6 -0.31 12.55 5.36
CA GLY A 6 -1.69 12.21 5.03
C GLY A 6 -1.77 11.23 3.87
N ASN A 7 -1.03 11.49 2.79
CA ASN A 7 -0.97 10.60 1.63
C ASN A 7 -0.34 9.24 1.98
N ILE A 8 0.74 9.23 2.78
CA ILE A 8 1.40 8.01 3.23
C ILE A 8 0.47 7.17 4.11
N ASN A 9 -0.27 7.77 5.04
CA ASN A 9 -1.23 7.05 5.87
C ASN A 9 -2.34 6.40 5.03
N TRP A 10 -2.83 7.11 4.01
CA TRP A 10 -3.83 6.58 3.09
C TRP A 10 -3.28 5.39 2.29
N VAL A 11 -2.10 5.54 1.67
CA VAL A 11 -1.53 4.46 0.85
C VAL A 11 -1.08 3.28 1.71
N CYS A 12 -0.49 3.48 2.88
CA CYS A 12 -0.03 2.39 3.76
C CYS A 12 -1.18 1.51 4.22
N SER A 13 -2.35 2.11 4.49
CA SER A 13 -3.57 1.36 4.82
C SER A 13 -3.99 0.44 3.68
N TYR A 14 -3.83 0.91 2.44
CA TYR A 14 -4.01 0.05 1.28
C TYR A 14 -2.91 -1.01 1.20
N LEU A 15 -1.63 -0.64 1.35
CA LEU A 15 -0.46 -1.51 1.26
C LEU A 15 -0.38 -2.61 2.33
N GLY A 16 -1.18 -2.52 3.40
CA GLY A 16 -1.10 -3.44 4.55
C GLY A 16 0.08 -3.16 5.48
N ILE A 17 0.67 -1.96 5.39
CA ILE A 17 1.77 -1.52 6.26
C ILE A 17 1.15 -1.00 7.56
N THR A 18 1.58 -1.53 8.70
CA THR A 18 1.11 -1.08 10.02
C THR A 18 1.72 0.28 10.38
N THR A 19 1.20 0.92 11.44
CA THR A 19 1.65 2.26 11.85
C THR A 19 3.01 2.28 12.55
N GLU A 20 3.48 1.14 13.05
CA GLU A 20 4.72 1.06 13.83
C GLU A 20 5.96 1.37 12.98
N PRO A 21 6.15 0.77 11.79
CA PRO A 21 7.24 1.15 10.87
C PRO A 21 7.20 2.62 10.43
N LEU A 22 6.03 3.27 10.48
CA LEU A 22 5.82 4.66 10.08
C LEU A 22 6.17 5.68 11.17
N SER A 23 6.43 5.22 12.40
CA SER A 23 6.75 6.07 13.56
C SER A 23 7.82 7.15 13.29
N PRO A 24 8.92 6.87 12.56
CA PRO A 24 9.92 7.89 12.22
C PRO A 24 9.34 9.08 11.45
N LEU A 25 8.40 8.84 10.53
CA LEU A 25 7.79 9.92 9.75
C LEU A 25 6.89 10.81 10.61
N PHE A 26 6.17 10.24 11.59
CA PHE A 26 5.34 11.02 12.50
C PHE A 26 6.14 11.96 13.41
N ARG A 27 7.43 11.69 13.64
CA ARG A 27 8.31 12.64 14.35
C ARG A 27 8.43 13.97 13.62
N LEU A 28 8.29 14.00 12.29
CA LEU A 28 8.28 15.23 11.50
C LEU A 28 7.08 16.14 11.86
N LEU A 29 6.02 15.59 12.43
CA LEU A 29 4.88 16.40 12.89
C LEU A 29 5.10 17.00 14.27
N LYS A 30 6.05 16.48 15.05
CA LYS A 30 6.38 17.00 16.37
C LYS A 30 7.24 18.27 16.25
N GLY A 31 7.11 19.18 17.22
CA GLY A 31 7.82 20.45 17.24
C GLY A 31 6.94 21.62 16.80
N ASP A 32 7.49 22.52 16.00
CA ASP A 32 6.85 23.76 15.56
C ASP A 32 5.54 23.49 14.79
N THR A 33 4.48 24.18 15.21
CA THR A 33 3.14 24.12 14.61
C THR A 33 3.03 24.94 13.33
N ASP A 34 3.98 25.85 13.08
CA ASP A 34 4.03 26.61 11.83
C ASP A 34 4.25 25.66 10.64
N LEU A 35 3.36 25.77 9.66
CA LEU A 35 3.38 24.98 8.43
C LEU A 35 4.57 25.32 7.53
N THR A 36 5.14 26.52 7.67
CA THR A 36 6.26 27.02 6.87
C THR A 36 7.62 26.68 7.47
N SER A 37 7.64 26.21 8.72
CA SER A 37 8.87 25.83 9.42
C SER A 37 9.60 24.70 8.69
N PRO A 38 10.91 24.84 8.43
CA PRO A 38 11.68 23.84 7.71
C PRO A 38 11.79 22.56 8.55
N LYS A 39 11.34 21.44 7.97
CA LYS A 39 11.39 20.11 8.60
C LYS A 39 12.35 19.23 7.83
N LYS A 40 13.36 18.70 8.52
CA LYS A 40 14.39 17.86 7.92
C LYS A 40 14.03 16.38 8.08
N LEU A 41 14.13 15.62 7.00
CA LEU A 41 14.08 14.16 7.05
C LEU A 41 15.36 13.64 7.69
N ASP A 42 15.23 12.91 8.79
CA ASP A 42 16.33 12.17 9.38
C ASP A 42 16.53 10.84 8.63
N LYS A 43 17.59 10.10 8.98
CA LYS A 43 17.94 8.85 8.30
C LYS A 43 16.83 7.79 8.44
N ASP A 44 16.23 7.69 9.62
CA ASP A 44 15.16 6.74 9.89
C ASP A 44 13.92 7.05 9.04
N ALA A 45 13.55 8.33 8.96
CA ALA A 45 12.43 8.80 8.16
C ALA A 45 12.64 8.54 6.67
N ASN A 46 13.86 8.73 6.14
CA ASN A 46 14.19 8.37 4.77
C ASN A 46 14.05 6.86 4.52
N TYR A 47 14.59 6.03 5.42
CA TYR A 47 14.46 4.58 5.30
C TYR A 47 13.00 4.11 5.33
N THR A 48 12.17 4.72 6.17
CA THR A 48 10.73 4.47 6.18
C THR A 48 10.07 4.85 4.84
N LEU A 49 10.46 5.98 4.22
CA LEU A 49 9.94 6.35 2.90
C LEU A 49 10.32 5.32 1.83
N GLU A 50 11.58 4.88 1.82
CA GLU A 50 12.06 3.85 0.89
C GLU A 50 11.27 2.54 1.03
N THR A 51 10.96 2.14 2.26
CA THR A 51 10.13 0.95 2.54
C THR A 51 8.71 1.09 1.96
N VAL A 52 8.10 2.27 2.12
CA VAL A 52 6.77 2.55 1.55
C VAL A 52 6.82 2.54 0.03
N GLU A 53 7.85 3.14 -0.57
CA GLU A 53 8.04 3.17 -2.03
C GLU A 53 8.27 1.76 -2.59
N GLU A 54 9.10 0.94 -1.94
CA GLU A 54 9.30 -0.46 -2.31
C GLU A 54 8.00 -1.26 -2.25
N ALA A 55 7.23 -1.11 -1.17
CA ALA A 55 5.94 -1.77 -1.02
C ALA A 55 4.93 -1.31 -2.08
N MET A 56 4.95 -0.02 -2.47
CA MET A 56 4.14 0.48 -3.57
C MET A 56 4.56 -0.11 -4.91
N SER A 57 5.86 -0.19 -5.17
CA SER A 57 6.42 -0.73 -6.41
C SER A 57 6.11 -2.23 -6.57
N ASN A 58 6.19 -2.97 -5.47
CA ASN A 58 5.89 -4.40 -5.43
C ASN A 58 4.39 -4.70 -5.49
N ARG A 59 3.53 -3.75 -5.10
CA ARG A 59 2.09 -3.97 -5.13
C ARG A 59 1.53 -3.69 -6.52
N GLN A 60 1.18 -4.76 -7.22
CA GLN A 60 0.43 -4.66 -8.46
C GLN A 60 -1.06 -4.45 -8.13
N VAL A 61 -1.61 -3.32 -8.57
CA VAL A 61 -3.05 -3.08 -8.56
C VAL A 61 -3.53 -3.21 -9.99
N TYR A 62 -4.32 -4.25 -10.23
CA TYR A 62 -4.89 -4.50 -11.53
C TYR A 62 -6.22 -3.80 -11.65
N ARG A 63 -6.47 -3.16 -12.79
CA ARG A 63 -7.79 -2.64 -13.12
C ARG A 63 -8.66 -3.79 -13.63
N VAL A 64 -9.95 -3.74 -13.32
CA VAL A 64 -10.93 -4.64 -13.92
C VAL A 64 -10.94 -4.43 -15.42
N ASP A 65 -10.70 -5.52 -16.16
CA ASP A 65 -10.90 -5.57 -17.60
C ASP A 65 -12.36 -5.97 -17.87
N ILE A 66 -13.13 -5.06 -18.47
CA ILE A 66 -14.56 -5.26 -18.70
C ILE A 66 -14.86 -6.38 -19.71
N GLU A 67 -13.87 -6.80 -20.50
CA GLU A 67 -14.02 -7.89 -21.47
C GLU A 67 -13.82 -9.27 -20.84
N LEU A 68 -13.27 -9.34 -19.62
CA LEU A 68 -13.00 -10.59 -18.92
C LEU A 68 -14.00 -10.86 -17.80
N SER A 69 -14.38 -12.13 -17.64
CA SER A 69 -15.23 -12.56 -16.53
C SER A 69 -14.51 -12.43 -15.19
N ILE A 70 -15.23 -11.95 -14.17
CA ILE A 70 -14.77 -11.99 -12.78
C ILE A 70 -15.10 -13.37 -12.22
N ASN A 71 -14.09 -14.06 -11.70
CA ASN A 71 -14.22 -15.39 -11.14
C ASN A 71 -14.04 -15.35 -9.62
N LEU A 72 -14.80 -16.17 -8.90
CA LEU A 72 -14.62 -16.41 -7.47
C LEU A 72 -13.80 -17.68 -7.26
N TYR A 73 -12.61 -17.53 -6.69
CA TYR A 73 -11.74 -18.62 -6.29
C TYR A 73 -11.92 -18.88 -4.80
N VAL A 74 -12.29 -20.10 -4.43
CA VAL A 74 -12.45 -20.51 -3.03
C VAL A 74 -11.30 -21.44 -2.67
N PRO A 75 -10.20 -20.93 -2.09
CA PRO A 75 -9.13 -21.80 -1.58
C PRO A 75 -9.66 -22.75 -0.51
N ILE A 76 -9.20 -23.99 -0.57
CA ILE A 76 -9.46 -24.98 0.47
C ILE A 76 -8.71 -24.53 1.73
N SER A 77 -9.44 -24.26 2.80
CA SER A 77 -8.90 -23.84 4.09
C SER A 77 -9.63 -24.55 5.22
N ASP A 78 -8.85 -25.05 6.19
CA ASP A 78 -9.37 -25.82 7.32
C ASP A 78 -10.09 -24.95 8.37
N MET A 79 -9.92 -23.63 8.31
CA MET A 79 -10.45 -22.72 9.33
C MET A 79 -11.69 -21.96 8.89
N ARG A 80 -11.65 -21.30 7.72
CA ARG A 80 -12.73 -20.41 7.27
C ARG A 80 -12.82 -20.39 5.74
N PRO A 81 -14.02 -20.50 5.15
CA PRO A 81 -14.19 -20.30 3.72
C PRO A 81 -13.79 -18.86 3.38
N THR A 82 -12.74 -18.73 2.58
CA THR A 82 -12.28 -17.45 2.03
C THR A 82 -12.57 -17.45 0.55
N GLY A 83 -13.08 -16.35 0.02
CA GLY A 83 -13.31 -16.15 -1.41
C GLY A 83 -12.38 -15.07 -1.94
N ILE A 84 -11.74 -15.32 -3.07
CA ILE A 84 -10.88 -14.37 -3.79
C ILE A 84 -11.57 -14.05 -5.11
N LEU A 85 -11.88 -12.78 -5.36
CA LEU A 85 -12.33 -12.33 -6.67
C LEU A 85 -11.12 -12.03 -7.54
N ALA A 86 -11.05 -12.60 -8.73
CA ALA A 86 -9.94 -12.38 -9.65
C ALA A 86 -10.37 -12.54 -11.11
N GLN A 87 -9.59 -11.93 -12.00
CA GLN A 87 -9.68 -12.12 -13.44
C GLN A 87 -8.46 -12.93 -13.91
N TRP A 88 -8.67 -13.79 -14.91
CA TRP A 88 -7.62 -14.60 -15.49
C TRP A 88 -7.47 -14.34 -16.99
N SER A 89 -6.24 -14.22 -17.47
CA SER A 89 -5.91 -14.02 -18.88
C SER A 89 -4.50 -14.48 -19.20
N GLU A 90 -4.34 -15.31 -20.23
CA GLU A 90 -3.02 -15.72 -20.74
C GLU A 90 -2.24 -14.56 -21.39
N LYS A 91 -2.93 -13.46 -21.73
CA LYS A 91 -2.31 -12.30 -22.38
C LYS A 91 -1.53 -11.42 -21.40
N TRP A 92 -1.78 -11.57 -20.10
CA TRP A 92 -1.14 -10.76 -19.07
C TRP A 92 0.19 -11.36 -18.60
N LYS A 93 1.11 -10.48 -18.17
CA LYS A 93 2.41 -10.91 -17.63
C LYS A 93 2.24 -11.77 -16.38
N ASP A 94 1.29 -11.41 -15.53
CA ASP A 94 0.77 -12.24 -14.45
C ASP A 94 -0.65 -12.65 -14.85
N SER A 95 -0.87 -13.94 -15.07
CA SER A 95 -2.13 -14.40 -15.65
C SER A 95 -3.31 -14.28 -14.69
N LEU A 96 -3.08 -14.07 -13.40
CA LEU A 96 -4.14 -13.95 -12.39
C LEU A 96 -4.09 -12.57 -11.72
N HIS A 97 -5.08 -11.73 -12.04
CA HIS A 97 -5.22 -10.43 -11.41
C HIS A 97 -6.29 -10.48 -10.31
N ILE A 98 -5.86 -10.37 -9.05
CA ILE A 98 -6.76 -10.26 -7.89
C ILE A 98 -7.38 -8.86 -7.86
N LEU A 99 -8.69 -8.80 -7.60
CA LEU A 99 -9.49 -7.57 -7.54
C LEU A 99 -9.56 -6.99 -6.12
#